data_AF-A0A397JJM2-F1
#
_entry.id   AF-A0A397JJM2-F1
#
_cell.length_a   1.000
_cell.length_b   1.000
_cell.length_c   1.000
_cell.angle_alpha   90.00
_cell.angle_beta   90.00
_cell.angle_gamma   90.00
#
_symmetry.space_group_name_H-M   'P 1'
#
loop_
_entity.id
_entity.type
_entity.pdbx_description
1 polymer ?
#
loop_
_entity_poly.entity_id
_entity_poly.type
_entity_poly.pdbx_seq_one_letter_code
_entity_poly.pdbx_strand_id
1 'polypeptide(L)'
;MVYTENYPVLDETKWKDYCQLPGIHSRLAGSMKRYIIANKMKYLWEGDLGHAVGVNIAICYSCNKLVYSNIECKYGICHFMDKHWSTNCIGNAYYDISFRDYIEFKNKLKSGLINSFDEKQAIRRYELWTQNAIRRVKRAREIGRKIRAINIIAQKWLEYMYRPDGLCASELALHYQLLWAVREEM
;
A
#
# COMPACT_ATOMS: atom_id res chain seq x y z
N MET A 1 -2.82 25.29 -9.27
CA MET A 1 -1.69 24.41 -9.65
C MET A 1 -1.94 23.03 -9.07
N VAL A 2 -2.19 22.05 -9.93
CA VAL A 2 -2.36 20.65 -9.58
C VAL A 2 -0.96 20.04 -9.49
N TYR A 3 -0.50 19.67 -8.31
CA TYR A 3 0.76 18.93 -8.16
C TYR A 3 0.51 17.46 -8.46
N THR A 4 0.78 17.05 -9.70
CA THR A 4 0.92 15.64 -10.07
C THR A 4 2.24 15.12 -9.51
N GLU A 5 2.20 14.43 -8.38
CA GLU A 5 3.35 13.69 -7.86
C GLU A 5 3.60 12.45 -8.72
N ASN A 6 4.31 12.65 -9.83
CA ASN A 6 4.95 11.56 -10.56
C ASN A 6 6.10 11.04 -9.70
N TYR A 7 5.86 9.96 -8.96
CA TYR A 7 6.91 9.25 -8.23
C TYR A 7 7.85 8.56 -9.23
N PRO A 8 9.16 8.89 -9.27
CA PRO A 8 10.10 8.10 -10.04
C PRO A 8 10.24 6.73 -9.35
N VAL A 9 9.81 5.67 -10.05
CA VAL A 9 10.17 4.29 -9.71
C VAL A 9 11.65 4.17 -10.04
N LEU A 10 12.50 4.32 -9.03
CA LEU A 10 13.93 4.09 -9.19
C LEU A 10 14.19 2.59 -9.29
N ASP A 11 14.81 2.20 -10.40
CA ASP A 11 15.33 0.88 -10.72
C ASP A 11 16.22 0.34 -9.58
N GLU A 12 15.91 -0.88 -9.10
CA GLU A 12 16.60 -1.56 -8.01
C GLU A 12 18.11 -1.73 -8.27
N THR A 13 18.51 -1.77 -9.54
CA THR A 13 19.91 -1.96 -9.94
C THR A 13 20.77 -0.72 -9.71
N LYS A 14 20.18 0.49 -9.69
CA LYS A 14 20.90 1.75 -9.42
C LYS A 14 21.14 2.00 -7.93
N TRP A 15 20.64 1.15 -7.03
CA TRP A 15 20.68 1.39 -5.58
C TRP A 15 22.08 1.27 -4.97
N LYS A 16 22.95 0.45 -5.55
CA LYS A 16 24.29 0.16 -4.98
C LYS A 16 25.27 1.32 -5.09
N ASP A 17 25.19 2.12 -6.14
CA ASP A 17 26.22 3.13 -6.46
C ASP A 17 26.01 4.46 -5.71
N TYR A 18 24.80 4.76 -5.25
CA TYR A 18 24.49 6.03 -4.57
C TYR A 18 24.67 6.01 -3.05
N CYS A 19 24.91 4.84 -2.46
CA CYS A 19 25.16 4.70 -1.04
C CYS A 19 26.66 4.74 -0.76
N GLN A 20 27.27 5.94 -0.84
CA GLN A 20 28.41 6.22 0.04
C GLN A 20 27.85 6.19 1.47
N LEU A 21 27.76 5.00 2.09
CA LEU A 21 27.19 4.78 3.41
C LEU A 21 27.98 5.61 4.45
N PRO A 22 27.49 6.77 4.93
CA PRO A 22 28.14 7.47 6.01
C PRO A 22 27.64 6.81 7.28
N GLY A 23 28.50 6.00 7.90
CA GLY A 23 28.31 5.44 9.25
C GLY A 23 26.99 4.73 9.48
N ILE A 24 26.99 3.39 9.42
CA ILE A 24 26.04 2.60 10.21
C ILE A 24 26.30 3.01 11.67
N HIS A 25 25.53 3.94 12.21
CA HIS A 25 25.63 4.30 13.62
C HIS A 25 25.18 3.10 14.42
N SER A 26 26.11 2.24 14.83
CA SER A 26 25.93 1.09 15.70
C SER A 26 25.50 1.44 17.13
N ARG A 27 24.88 2.62 17.34
CA ARG A 27 24.02 2.92 18.49
C ARG A 27 22.55 2.58 18.21
N LEU A 28 22.30 1.59 17.35
CA LEU A 28 20.96 1.10 17.12
C LEU A 28 20.58 0.22 18.32
N ALA A 29 19.96 0.84 19.33
CA ALA A 29 19.31 0.12 20.43
C ALA A 29 18.43 -1.01 19.85
N GLY A 30 18.22 -2.10 20.59
CA GLY A 30 17.55 -3.34 20.15
C GLY A 30 16.15 -3.21 19.50
N SER A 31 15.65 -1.99 19.32
CA SER A 31 14.46 -1.62 18.56
C SER A 31 14.62 -1.63 17.03
N MET A 32 15.81 -1.85 16.46
CA MET A 32 16.06 -1.77 15.00
C MET A 32 16.18 -3.10 14.24
N LYS A 33 15.40 -4.11 14.61
CA LYS A 33 15.12 -5.27 13.73
C LYS A 33 14.04 -4.98 12.67
N ARG A 34 13.63 -3.71 12.50
CA ARG A 34 12.25 -3.36 12.06
C ARG A 34 12.17 -2.57 10.74
N TYR A 35 13.22 -1.83 10.39
CA TYR A 35 13.41 -1.16 9.10
C TYR A 35 14.84 -0.62 9.02
N ILE A 36 15.44 -0.59 7.83
CA ILE A 36 16.78 -0.03 7.63
C ILE A 36 16.64 1.46 7.34
N ILE A 37 17.20 2.32 8.19
CA ILE A 37 17.19 3.77 7.99
C ILE A 37 18.50 4.19 7.31
N ALA A 38 18.39 4.90 6.20
CA ALA A 38 19.52 5.58 5.56
C ALA A 38 19.18 7.05 5.31
N ASN A 39 20.19 7.91 5.37
CA ASN A 39 20.05 9.31 4.98
C ASN A 39 20.56 9.48 3.56
N LYS A 40 19.70 9.96 2.65
CA LYS A 40 20.15 10.42 1.32
C LYS A 40 20.28 11.93 1.33
N MET A 41 21.47 12.40 1.00
CA MET A 41 21.72 13.81 0.72
C MET A 41 21.14 14.14 -0.65
N LYS A 42 20.16 15.04 -0.72
CA LYS A 42 19.70 15.62 -1.99
C LYS A 42 20.30 17.00 -2.13
N TYR A 43 21.01 17.20 -3.23
CA TYR A 43 21.46 18.50 -3.70
C TYR A 43 20.42 19.03 -4.70
N LEU A 44 20.09 20.32 -4.60
CA LEU A 44 19.07 20.93 -5.46
C LEU A 44 19.59 21.08 -6.90
N TRP A 45 20.90 21.28 -7.12
CA TRP A 45 21.58 21.36 -8.42
C TRP A 45 23.07 20.93 -8.31
N GLU A 46 23.68 20.46 -9.42
CA GLU A 46 25.12 20.17 -9.53
C GLU A 46 25.92 21.48 -9.44
N GLY A 47 26.28 21.89 -8.22
CA GLY A 47 27.15 23.05 -8.02
C GLY A 47 26.95 23.85 -6.73
N ASP A 48 25.88 23.60 -5.96
CA ASP A 48 25.58 24.42 -4.78
C ASP A 48 26.24 23.90 -3.49
N LEU A 49 26.98 24.79 -2.82
CA LEU A 49 27.70 24.59 -1.56
C LEU A 49 26.83 24.75 -0.29
N GLY A 50 25.49 24.82 -0.37
CA GLY A 50 24.72 25.50 0.70
C GLY A 50 23.39 24.93 1.21
N HIS A 51 22.82 23.86 0.66
CA HIS A 51 21.61 23.28 1.28
C HIS A 51 21.43 21.79 0.94
N ALA A 52 22.04 20.94 1.76
CA ALA A 52 21.78 19.52 1.75
C ALA A 52 20.52 19.23 2.59
N VAL A 53 19.46 18.76 1.95
CA VAL A 53 18.29 18.25 2.68
C VAL A 53 18.48 16.77 2.92
N GLY A 54 18.61 16.38 4.19
CA GLY A 54 18.65 14.98 4.60
C GLY A 54 17.28 14.32 4.43
N VAL A 55 17.19 13.36 3.52
CA VAL A 55 15.98 12.54 3.35
C VAL A 55 16.15 11.24 4.11
N ASN A 56 15.26 10.97 5.06
CA ASN A 56 15.18 9.68 5.75
C ASN A 56 14.55 8.66 4.82
N ILE A 57 15.25 7.56 4.60
CA ILE A 57 14.82 6.42 3.78
C ILE A 57 14.68 5.23 4.72
N ALA A 58 13.52 4.58 4.71
CA ALA A 58 13.30 3.33 5.42
C ALA A 58 12.73 2.23 4.53
N ILE A 59 13.14 0.99 4.73
CA ILE A 59 12.49 -0.19 4.11
C ILE A 59 11.51 -0.79 5.11
N CYS A 60 10.22 -0.81 4.77
CA CYS A 60 9.19 -1.42 5.58
C CYS A 60 9.19 -2.95 5.41
N TYR A 61 9.65 -3.73 6.40
CA TYR A 61 9.65 -5.21 6.32
C TYR A 61 8.25 -5.82 6.15
N SER A 62 7.19 -5.12 6.56
CA SER A 62 5.81 -5.61 6.39
C SER A 62 5.39 -5.71 4.93
N CYS A 63 5.88 -4.81 4.07
CA CYS A 63 5.45 -4.74 2.66
C CYS A 63 6.61 -4.65 1.66
N ASN A 64 7.86 -4.73 2.13
CA ASN A 64 9.09 -4.55 1.37
C ASN A 64 9.12 -3.28 0.51
N LYS A 65 8.38 -2.24 0.94
CA LYS A 65 8.37 -0.95 0.25
C LYS A 65 9.32 0.03 0.90
N LEU A 66 9.96 0.81 0.05
CA LEU A 66 10.76 1.95 0.41
C LEU A 66 9.86 3.12 0.82
N VAL A 67 10.17 3.73 1.95
CA VAL A 67 9.43 4.84 2.57
C VAL A 67 10.37 6.00 2.74
N TYR A 68 10.02 7.14 2.15
CA TYR A 68 10.82 8.35 2.20
C TYR A 68 10.17 9.39 3.09
N SER A 69 10.99 10.16 3.80
CA SER A 69 10.52 11.34 4.52
C SER A 69 11.58 12.43 4.54
N ASN A 70 11.16 13.66 4.24
CA ASN A 70 11.97 14.85 4.44
C ASN A 70 11.92 15.33 5.90
N ILE A 71 11.21 14.61 6.78
CA ILE A 71 11.13 14.91 8.21
C ILE A 71 12.33 14.24 8.86
N GLU A 72 13.13 15.02 9.60
CA GLU A 72 14.24 14.49 10.40
C GLU A 72 13.72 13.46 11.44
N CYS A 73 14.27 12.25 11.40
CA CYS A 73 14.04 11.26 12.46
C CYS A 73 14.89 11.65 13.68
N LYS A 74 14.34 12.49 14.56
CA LYS A 74 15.00 12.85 15.83
C LYS A 74 14.97 11.65 16.79
N TYR A 75 16.13 11.30 17.37
CA TYR A 75 16.28 10.31 18.44
C TYR A 75 15.81 8.88 18.10
N GLY A 76 15.87 8.45 16.84
CA GLY A 76 15.47 7.09 16.44
C GLY A 76 13.97 6.85 16.43
N ILE A 77 13.15 7.90 16.58
CA ILE A 77 11.69 7.83 16.49
C ILE A 77 11.27 8.29 15.10
N CYS A 78 11.05 7.34 14.21
CA CYS A 78 10.68 7.63 12.83
C CYS A 78 9.16 7.69 12.68
N HIS A 79 8.57 8.83 13.08
CA HIS A 79 7.13 9.11 12.95
C HIS A 79 6.59 8.92 11.53
N PHE A 80 7.44 9.06 10.51
CA PHE A 80 7.05 8.84 9.12
C PHE A 80 6.69 7.38 8.84
N MET A 81 7.27 6.42 9.57
CA MET A 81 6.91 5.00 9.46
C MET A 81 5.53 4.73 10.06
N ASP A 82 5.18 5.38 11.17
CA ASP A 82 3.82 5.31 11.73
C ASP A 82 2.78 5.77 10.71
N LYS A 83 3.07 6.87 10.00
CA LYS A 83 2.22 7.37 8.92
C LYS A 83 2.08 6.32 7.82
N HIS A 84 3.20 5.76 7.34
CA HIS A 84 3.19 4.70 6.34
C HIS A 84 2.33 3.50 6.77
N TRP A 85 2.51 2.97 7.99
CA TRP A 85 1.70 1.85 8.49
C TRP A 85 0.22 2.19 8.59
N SER A 86 -0.10 3.43 8.96
CA SER A 86 -1.48 3.89 9.12
C SER A 86 -2.23 4.09 7.80
N THR A 87 -1.55 4.24 6.65
CA THR A 87 -2.21 4.59 5.37
C THR A 87 -1.75 3.77 4.16
N ASN A 88 -0.43 3.58 4.01
CA ASN A 88 0.20 3.17 2.77
C ASN A 88 0.79 1.74 2.82
N CYS A 89 0.95 1.17 4.01
CA CYS A 89 1.44 -0.19 4.15
C CYS A 89 0.43 -1.18 3.55
N ILE A 90 0.94 -2.01 2.63
CA ILE A 90 0.17 -3.07 1.95
C ILE A 90 0.40 -4.43 2.62
N GLY A 91 1.34 -4.49 3.57
CA GLY A 91 1.72 -5.70 4.28
C GLY A 91 0.59 -6.26 5.13
N ASN A 92 0.44 -7.58 5.06
CA ASN A 92 -0.62 -8.31 5.75
C ASN A 92 -0.19 -8.83 7.12
N ALA A 93 1.10 -8.77 7.44
CA ALA A 93 1.65 -9.11 8.74
C ALA A 93 2.38 -7.90 9.34
N TYR A 94 2.11 -7.63 10.61
CA TYR A 94 2.84 -6.64 11.39
C TYR A 94 3.94 -7.37 12.19
N TYR A 95 5.19 -6.94 12.03
CA TYR A 95 6.36 -7.68 12.51
C TYR A 95 6.95 -7.15 13.82
N ASP A 96 6.47 -6.01 14.36
CA ASP A 96 7.07 -5.47 15.60
C ASP A 96 6.62 -6.26 16.84
N ILE A 97 5.35 -6.67 16.89
CA ILE A 97 4.76 -7.44 18.00
C ILE A 97 3.72 -8.43 17.46
N SER A 98 3.58 -9.58 18.11
CA SER A 98 2.49 -10.52 17.80
C SER A 98 1.16 -10.04 18.37
N PHE A 99 0.05 -10.63 17.92
CA PHE A 99 -1.27 -10.35 18.50
C PHE A 99 -1.31 -10.71 20.01
N ARG A 100 -0.60 -11.77 20.42
CA ARG A 100 -0.50 -12.16 21.83
C ARG A 100 0.17 -11.07 22.65
N ASP A 101 1.32 -10.58 22.18
CA ASP A 101 2.06 -9.50 22.84
C ASP A 101 1.23 -8.22 22.90
N TYR A 102 0.50 -7.90 21.83
CA TYR A 102 -0.42 -6.77 21.82
C TYR A 102 -1.50 -6.86 22.91
N ILE A 103 -2.13 -8.03 23.09
CA ILE A 103 -3.14 -8.22 24.14
C ILE A 103 -2.51 -8.11 25.53
N GLU A 104 -1.34 -8.71 25.73
CA GLU A 104 -0.60 -8.63 26.99
C GLU A 104 -0.27 -7.18 27.34
N PHE A 105 0.32 -6.43 26.41
CA PHE A 105 0.61 -5.01 26.59
C PHE A 105 -0.66 -4.20 26.83
N LYS A 106 -1.74 -4.45 26.07
CA LYS A 106 -2.99 -3.73 26.26
C LYS A 106 -3.61 -3.98 27.64
N ASN A 107 -3.49 -5.19 28.17
CA ASN A 107 -3.98 -5.53 29.52
C ASN A 107 -3.11 -4.89 30.61
N LYS A 108 -1.77 -4.95 30.47
CA LYS A 108 -0.85 -4.26 31.38
C LYS A 108 -1.09 -2.74 31.38
N LEU A 109 -1.44 -2.16 30.21
CA LEU A 109 -1.78 -0.74 30.10
C LEU A 109 -3.01 -0.40 30.95
N LYS A 110 -4.05 -1.23 30.86
CA LYS A 110 -5.31 -1.05 31.60
C LYS A 110 -5.13 -1.25 33.10
N SER A 111 -4.27 -2.17 33.52
CA SER A 111 -3.98 -2.40 34.94
C SER A 111 -3.00 -1.38 35.54
N GLY A 112 -2.56 -0.37 34.77
CA GLY A 112 -1.61 0.64 35.23
C GLY A 112 -0.18 0.13 35.42
N LEU A 113 0.14 -1.07 34.94
CA LEU A 113 1.49 -1.67 35.05
C LEU A 113 2.45 -1.22 33.93
N ILE A 114 1.96 -0.63 32.83
CA ILE A 114 2.83 -0.13 31.76
C ILE A 114 3.47 1.20 32.13
N ASN A 115 4.78 1.17 32.27
CA ASN A 115 5.62 2.34 32.50
C ASN A 115 6.61 2.62 31.37
N SER A 116 6.82 1.70 30.42
CA SER A 116 7.80 1.92 29.35
C SER A 116 7.21 2.68 28.15
N PHE A 117 7.97 3.66 27.65
CA PHE A 117 7.63 4.40 26.43
C PHE A 117 7.52 3.47 25.21
N ASP A 118 8.36 2.43 25.16
CA ASP A 118 8.44 1.49 24.05
C ASP A 118 7.19 0.60 23.92
N GLU A 119 6.65 0.10 25.03
CA GLU A 119 5.42 -0.70 25.00
C GLU A 119 4.21 0.14 24.52
N LYS A 120 4.11 1.40 24.98
CA LYS A 120 3.06 2.32 24.52
C LYS A 120 3.16 2.59 23.01
N GLN A 121 4.36 2.79 22.50
CA GLN A 121 4.61 2.95 21.06
C GLN A 121 4.26 1.68 20.28
N ALA A 122 4.61 0.50 20.79
CA ALA A 122 4.30 -0.77 20.14
C ALA A 122 2.77 -1.00 20.02
N ILE A 123 2.01 -0.73 21.09
CA ILE A 123 0.53 -0.76 21.06
C ILE A 123 0.00 0.19 19.97
N ARG A 124 0.43 1.46 20.01
CA ARG A 124 -0.05 2.50 19.08
C ARG A 124 0.17 2.10 17.62
N ARG A 125 1.35 1.59 17.28
CA ARG A 125 1.67 1.19 15.90
C ARG A 125 0.86 -0.01 15.44
N TYR A 126 0.66 -1.02 16.32
CA TYR A 126 -0.19 -2.16 16.03
C TYR A 126 -1.64 -1.72 15.74
N GLU A 127 -2.16 -0.77 16.53
CA GLU A 127 -3.48 -0.20 16.32
C GLU A 127 -3.58 0.56 14.98
N LEU A 128 -2.58 1.39 14.64
CA LEU A 128 -2.53 2.09 13.35
C LEU A 128 -2.52 1.13 12.16
N TRP A 129 -1.70 0.08 12.23
CA TRP A 129 -1.65 -0.97 11.21
C TRP A 129 -3.00 -1.69 11.08
N THR A 130 -3.61 -2.05 12.20
CA THR A 130 -4.93 -2.72 12.24
C THR A 130 -6.02 -1.85 11.62
N GLN A 131 -6.04 -0.55 11.94
CA GLN A 131 -7.00 0.39 11.35
C GLN A 131 -6.84 0.50 9.83
N ASN A 132 -5.60 0.52 9.33
CA ASN A 132 -5.34 0.52 7.89
C ASN A 132 -5.84 -0.77 7.23
N ALA A 133 -5.54 -1.94 7.82
CA ALA A 133 -6.02 -3.23 7.34
C ALA A 133 -7.55 -3.27 7.23
N ILE A 134 -8.27 -2.81 8.27
CA ILE A 134 -9.73 -2.68 8.26
C ILE A 134 -10.20 -1.76 7.13
N ARG A 135 -9.57 -0.59 6.95
CA ARG A 135 -9.90 0.35 5.88
C ARG A 135 -9.71 -0.26 4.49
N ARG A 136 -8.66 -1.06 4.29
CA ARG A 136 -8.44 -1.78 3.02
C ARG A 136 -9.52 -2.82 2.76
N VAL A 137 -9.90 -3.61 3.77
CA VAL A 137 -10.98 -4.60 3.65
C VAL A 137 -12.31 -3.92 3.32
N LYS A 138 -12.64 -2.80 3.97
CA LYS A 138 -13.86 -2.01 3.67
C LYS A 138 -13.88 -1.53 2.21
N ARG A 139 -12.77 -0.96 1.73
CA ARG A 139 -12.63 -0.53 0.32
C ARG A 139 -12.78 -1.69 -0.66
N ALA A 140 -12.14 -2.83 -0.39
CA ALA A 140 -12.27 -4.03 -1.22
C ALA A 140 -13.73 -4.54 -1.29
N ARG A 141 -14.44 -4.52 -0.15
CA ARG A 141 -15.87 -4.89 -0.11
C ARG A 141 -16.76 -3.92 -0.90
N GLU A 142 -16.46 -2.63 -0.87
CA GLU A 142 -17.18 -1.63 -1.66
C GLU A 142 -16.95 -1.83 -3.17
N ILE A 143 -15.69 -1.99 -3.58
CA ILE A 143 -15.35 -2.29 -4.98
C ILE A 143 -16.03 -3.59 -5.43
N GLY A 144 -16.01 -4.63 -4.60
CA GLY A 144 -16.71 -5.89 -4.89
C GLY A 144 -18.22 -5.72 -5.07
N ARG A 145 -18.87 -4.79 -4.32
CA ARG A 145 -20.29 -4.45 -4.55
C ARG A 145 -20.51 -3.76 -5.89
N LYS A 146 -19.64 -2.82 -6.26
CA LYS A 146 -19.71 -2.11 -7.56
C LYS A 146 -19.54 -3.07 -8.74
N ILE A 147 -18.55 -3.97 -8.67
CA ILE A 147 -18.32 -4.99 -9.69
C ILE A 147 -19.55 -5.90 -9.84
N ARG A 148 -20.13 -6.37 -8.71
CA ARG A 148 -21.36 -7.17 -8.76
C ARG A 148 -22.53 -6.44 -9.42
N ALA A 149 -22.73 -5.16 -9.10
CA ALA A 149 -23.78 -4.36 -9.72
C ALA A 149 -23.58 -4.22 -11.24
N ILE A 150 -22.35 -3.94 -11.68
CA ILE A 150 -22.00 -3.86 -13.10
C ILE A 150 -22.28 -5.20 -13.79
N ASN A 151 -21.90 -6.32 -13.19
CA ASN A 151 -22.15 -7.64 -13.78
C ASN A 151 -23.65 -7.95 -13.92
N ILE A 152 -24.47 -7.60 -12.91
CA ILE A 152 -25.93 -7.75 -12.98
C ILE A 152 -26.51 -6.90 -14.12
N ILE A 153 -26.07 -5.64 -14.24
CA ILE A 153 -26.52 -4.74 -15.29
C ILE A 153 -26.13 -5.29 -16.67
N ALA A 154 -24.88 -5.71 -16.84
CA ALA A 154 -24.39 -6.30 -18.09
C ALA A 154 -25.18 -7.56 -18.47
N GLN A 155 -25.46 -8.44 -17.50
CA GLN A 155 -26.28 -9.62 -17.73
C GLN A 155 -27.70 -9.24 -18.17
N LYS A 156 -28.37 -8.31 -17.48
CA LYS A 156 -29.71 -7.86 -17.87
C LYS A 156 -29.73 -7.18 -19.23
N TRP A 157 -28.68 -6.45 -19.60
CA TRP A 157 -28.54 -5.87 -20.93
C TRP A 157 -28.45 -6.96 -22.01
N LEU A 158 -27.63 -7.99 -21.79
CA LEU A 158 -27.56 -9.13 -22.72
C LEU A 158 -28.90 -9.85 -22.82
N GLU A 159 -29.56 -10.11 -21.70
CA GLU A 159 -30.91 -10.70 -21.68
C GLU A 159 -31.90 -9.84 -22.48
N TYR A 160 -31.88 -8.50 -22.32
CA TYR A 160 -32.78 -7.61 -23.05
C TYR A 160 -32.48 -7.56 -24.56
N MET A 161 -31.21 -7.53 -24.95
CA MET A 161 -30.80 -7.46 -26.36
C MET A 161 -31.17 -8.72 -27.16
N TYR A 162 -31.05 -9.90 -26.52
CA TYR A 162 -31.16 -11.20 -27.19
C TYR A 162 -32.40 -12.01 -26.77
N ARG A 163 -33.32 -11.45 -25.98
CA ARG A 163 -34.64 -12.06 -25.75
C ARG A 163 -35.39 -12.21 -27.09
N PRO A 164 -36.26 -13.23 -27.30
CA PRO A 164 -36.97 -13.41 -28.58
C PRO A 164 -37.72 -12.19 -29.15
N ASP A 165 -38.21 -11.29 -28.29
CA ASP A 165 -38.84 -10.00 -28.59
C ASP A 165 -37.88 -8.79 -28.43
N GLY A 166 -36.61 -9.07 -28.20
CA GLY A 166 -35.53 -8.12 -27.98
C GLY A 166 -34.98 -7.51 -29.27
N LEU A 167 -34.21 -6.44 -29.10
CA LEU A 167 -33.78 -5.54 -30.18
C LEU A 167 -33.04 -6.23 -31.33
N CYS A 168 -32.23 -7.26 -31.04
CA CYS A 168 -31.40 -7.93 -32.05
C CYS A 168 -31.72 -9.42 -32.22
N ALA A 169 -32.74 -9.97 -31.55
CA ALA A 169 -33.02 -11.40 -31.65
C ALA A 169 -33.54 -11.82 -33.03
N SER A 170 -34.39 -10.98 -33.63
CA SER A 170 -34.89 -11.16 -34.99
C SER A 170 -33.76 -11.04 -36.02
N GLU A 171 -32.90 -10.03 -35.91
CA GLU A 171 -31.73 -9.84 -36.78
C GLU A 171 -30.72 -10.99 -36.66
N LEU A 172 -30.47 -11.46 -35.43
CA LEU A 172 -29.59 -12.60 -35.17
C LEU A 172 -30.15 -13.90 -35.75
N ALA A 173 -31.46 -14.15 -35.59
CA ALA A 173 -32.12 -15.32 -36.17
C ALA A 173 -32.02 -15.31 -37.71
N LEU A 174 -32.20 -14.14 -38.32
CA LEU A 174 -32.08 -13.96 -39.77
C LEU A 174 -30.65 -14.21 -40.23
N HIS A 175 -29.65 -13.75 -39.48
CA HIS A 175 -28.24 -13.99 -39.78
C HIS A 175 -27.87 -15.48 -39.71
N TYR A 176 -28.39 -16.20 -38.72
CA TYR A 176 -28.19 -17.65 -38.61
C TYR A 176 -28.89 -18.43 -39.73
N GLN A 177 -30.10 -18.03 -40.14
CA GLN A 177 -30.78 -18.63 -41.28
C GLN A 177 -29.97 -18.46 -42.57
N LEU A 178 -29.45 -17.25 -42.82
CA LEU A 178 -28.61 -16.97 -43.98
C LEU A 178 -27.30 -17.78 -43.96
N LEU A 179 -26.63 -17.88 -42.81
CA LEU A 179 -25.43 -18.69 -42.67
C LEU A 179 -25.69 -20.19 -42.86
N TRP A 180 -26.84 -20.69 -42.41
CA TRP A 180 -27.20 -22.10 -42.61
C TRP A 180 -27.50 -22.39 -44.10
N ALA A 181 -28.20 -21.49 -44.79
CA ALA A 181 -28.43 -21.63 -46.23
C ALA A 181 -27.11 -21.68 -47.03
N VAL A 182 -26.15 -20.80 -46.73
CA VAL A 182 -24.80 -20.83 -47.33
C VAL A 182 -24.07 -22.14 -47.04
N ARG A 183 -24.26 -22.73 -45.86
CA ARG A 183 -23.63 -24.00 -45.48
C ARG A 183 -24.21 -25.20 -46.26
N GLU A 184 -25.51 -25.22 -46.53
CA GLU A 184 -26.15 -26.29 -47.32
C GLU A 184 -25.80 -26.20 -48.81
N GLU A 185 -25.44 -25.01 -49.31
CA GLU A 185 -25.03 -24.79 -50.69
C GLU A 185 -23.55 -25.15 -50.98
N MET A 186 -22.70 -25.32 -49.95
CA MET A 186 -21.30 -25.78 -50.08
C MET A 186 -21.17 -27.30 -49.97
#